data_AF-R7L784-F1
#
_entry.id   AF-R7L784-F1
#
_cell.length_a   1.000
_cell.length_b   1.000
_cell.length_c   1.000
_cell.angle_alpha   90.00
_cell.angle_beta   90.00
_cell.angle_gamma   90.00
#
_symmetry.space_group_name_H-M   'P 1'
#
loop_
_entity.id
_entity.type
_entity.pdbx_description
1 polymer ?
#
loop_
_entity_poly.entity_id
_entity_poly.type
_entity_poly.pdbx_seq_one_letter_code
_entity_poly.pdbx_strand_id
1 'polypeptide(L)'
;MKSLKYLFTLLLFFAVVPLFAQQDKADPVSVVDVKFKKIQANEIQCSEGQWTRIEVMLLINGNPDENANNQQWVRNIDVGLTLVYKDEKARDKKSLDNLLVMKAKARLFAGKVNAKVPVVFYVPSEAYFVYRLAQDAFAWSIDLTVNGSPIKLSKNNYKKLLSKEISSSNNVVKVLENYNKLVSKAASANEGVLLPLPDCPFNVQWYEYFKNTNQKIPTYIKDSSK
;
A
#
# COMPACT_ATOMS: atom_id res chain seq x y z
N MET A 1 -12.63 -32.46 46.51
CA MET A 1 -12.50 -32.75 45.07
C MET A 1 -12.65 -31.46 44.28
N LYS A 2 -11.55 -31.03 43.64
CA LYS A 2 -11.42 -30.35 42.31
C LYS A 2 -12.42 -29.21 41.99
N SER A 3 -12.06 -27.93 42.15
CA SER A 3 -11.36 -27.05 41.19
C SER A 3 -12.13 -26.76 39.89
N LEU A 4 -12.56 -25.52 39.70
CA LEU A 4 -12.49 -24.88 38.39
C LEU A 4 -12.29 -23.37 38.56
N LYS A 5 -11.03 -22.96 38.36
CA LYS A 5 -10.59 -21.58 38.17
C LYS A 5 -10.91 -21.19 36.74
N TYR A 6 -11.60 -20.08 36.49
CA TYR A 6 -11.42 -19.22 35.31
C TYR A 6 -12.16 -17.90 35.59
N LEU A 7 -11.76 -16.72 35.15
CA LEU A 7 -10.50 -16.14 34.71
C LEU A 7 -10.91 -14.70 34.36
N PHE A 8 -10.19 -13.70 34.88
CA PHE A 8 -10.01 -12.37 34.31
C PHE A 8 -11.07 -11.84 33.34
N THR A 9 -11.97 -10.99 33.83
CA THR A 9 -12.62 -9.99 32.97
C THR A 9 -11.65 -8.84 32.77
N LEU A 10 -10.95 -8.91 31.65
CA LEU A 10 -9.99 -7.93 31.15
C LEU A 10 -10.69 -6.56 30.98
N LEU A 11 -10.24 -5.55 31.72
CA LEU A 11 -10.53 -4.15 31.46
C LEU A 11 -9.94 -3.79 30.09
N LEU A 12 -10.80 -3.72 29.07
CA LEU A 12 -10.48 -3.13 27.76
C LEU A 12 -10.24 -1.63 27.95
N PHE A 13 -9.02 -1.26 28.31
CA PHE A 13 -8.51 0.08 28.06
C PHE A 13 -8.44 0.26 26.54
N PHE A 14 -9.44 0.92 25.97
CA PHE A 14 -9.26 1.63 24.71
C PHE A 14 -8.25 2.75 24.97
N ALA A 15 -6.96 2.43 24.83
CA ALA A 15 -5.93 3.43 24.72
C ALA A 15 -6.16 4.15 23.37
N VAL A 16 -6.90 5.26 23.41
CA VAL A 16 -6.84 6.30 22.38
C VAL A 16 -5.43 6.89 22.50
N VAL A 17 -4.47 6.24 21.86
CA VAL A 17 -3.09 6.74 21.82
C VAL A 17 -3.13 8.05 21.06
N PRO A 18 -2.61 9.16 21.63
CA PRO A 18 -2.59 10.43 20.92
C PRO A 18 -1.71 10.25 19.68
N LEU A 19 -2.34 10.36 18.50
CA LEU A 19 -1.72 10.18 17.17
C LEU A 19 -0.52 11.12 16.91
N PHE A 20 -0.20 12.03 17.83
CA PHE A 20 0.60 13.23 17.57
C PHE A 20 1.52 13.67 18.72
N ALA A 21 1.84 12.80 19.68
CA ALA A 21 2.56 13.19 20.91
C ALA A 21 4.06 12.85 20.94
N GLN A 22 4.65 12.32 19.87
CA GLN A 22 6.05 11.90 19.89
C GLN A 22 6.90 12.79 18.96
N GLN A 23 8.00 13.32 19.49
CA GLN A 23 9.03 13.99 18.71
C GLN A 23 9.74 12.93 17.89
N ASP A 24 9.21 12.67 16.69
CA ASP A 24 9.57 11.50 15.89
C ASP A 24 11.00 11.64 15.36
N LYS A 25 11.88 10.70 15.75
CA LYS A 25 13.06 10.33 14.95
C LYS A 25 12.57 10.12 13.51
N ALA A 26 13.27 10.66 12.52
CA ALA A 26 12.84 10.59 11.12
C ALA A 26 12.54 9.13 10.72
N ASP A 27 11.43 8.91 10.01
CA ASP A 27 11.01 7.59 9.58
C ASP A 27 12.16 6.91 8.82
N PRO A 28 12.47 5.62 9.06
CA PRO A 28 13.60 4.94 8.40
C PRO A 28 13.43 4.85 6.87
N VAL A 29 12.18 4.87 6.41
CA VAL A 29 11.78 4.89 5.00
C VAL A 29 10.64 5.90 4.83
N SER A 30 10.62 6.64 3.73
CA SER A 30 9.52 7.57 3.42
C SER A 30 9.05 7.43 1.99
N VAL A 31 7.76 7.68 1.74
CA VAL A 31 7.27 7.86 0.37
C VAL A 31 7.66 9.24 -0.12
N VAL A 32 8.24 9.30 -1.33
CA VAL A 32 8.58 10.54 -2.03
C VAL A 32 7.46 10.94 -2.97
N ASP A 33 6.92 9.97 -3.71
CA ASP A 33 5.92 10.19 -4.74
C ASP A 33 5.12 8.91 -5.02
N VAL A 34 3.91 9.07 -5.54
CA VAL A 34 3.03 7.98 -5.97
C VAL A 34 2.49 8.32 -7.35
N LYS A 35 2.88 7.54 -8.35
CA LYS A 35 2.52 7.80 -9.75
C LYS A 35 1.62 6.71 -10.30
N PHE A 36 0.54 7.14 -10.95
CA PHE A 36 -0.35 6.28 -11.71
C PHE A 36 -0.08 6.52 -13.20
N LYS A 37 0.22 5.45 -13.93
CA LYS A 37 0.44 5.48 -15.39
C LYS A 37 -0.44 4.44 -16.06
N LYS A 38 -1.20 4.87 -17.06
CA LYS A 38 -1.87 3.96 -17.99
C LYS A 38 -0.86 3.46 -19.02
N ILE A 39 -0.75 2.14 -19.15
CA ILE A 39 0.11 1.48 -20.13
C ILE A 39 -0.80 0.91 -21.22
N GLN A 40 -0.62 1.39 -22.44
CA GLN A 40 -1.45 0.99 -23.56
C GLN A 40 -1.27 -0.51 -23.89
N ALA A 41 -2.30 -1.14 -24.45
CA ALA A 41 -2.29 -2.57 -24.74
C ALA A 41 -1.11 -3.00 -25.64
N ASN A 42 -0.72 -2.15 -26.60
CA ASN A 42 0.41 -2.40 -27.49
C ASN A 42 1.79 -2.20 -26.82
N GLU A 43 1.85 -1.64 -25.61
CA GLU A 43 3.13 -1.46 -24.90
C GLU A 43 3.57 -2.75 -24.20
N ILE A 44 2.62 -3.59 -23.74
CA ILE A 44 2.88 -4.89 -23.10
C ILE A 44 2.58 -5.99 -24.11
N GLN A 45 3.58 -6.83 -24.40
CA GLN A 45 3.42 -7.92 -25.36
C GLN A 45 2.27 -8.86 -24.93
N CYS A 46 1.41 -9.25 -25.88
CA CYS A 46 0.25 -10.13 -25.63
C CYS A 46 -0.72 -9.61 -24.55
N SER A 47 -0.83 -8.30 -24.35
CA SER A 47 -1.87 -7.72 -23.51
C SER A 47 -3.14 -7.44 -24.31
N GLU A 48 -4.29 -7.85 -23.79
CA GLU A 48 -5.59 -7.61 -24.43
C GLU A 48 -6.17 -6.22 -24.12
N GLY A 49 -5.61 -5.51 -23.12
CA GLY A 49 -6.12 -4.21 -22.72
C GLY A 49 -5.09 -3.32 -22.03
N GLN A 50 -5.57 -2.15 -21.59
CA GLN A 50 -4.77 -1.14 -20.91
C GLN A 50 -4.53 -1.53 -19.46
N TRP A 51 -3.26 -1.58 -19.05
CA TRP A 51 -2.87 -1.81 -17.66
C TRP A 51 -2.74 -0.49 -16.93
N THR A 52 -2.97 -0.49 -15.62
CA THR A 52 -2.56 0.64 -14.76
C THR A 52 -1.37 0.24 -13.94
N ARG A 53 -0.25 0.95 -14.13
CA ARG A 53 0.96 0.85 -13.32
C ARG A 53 0.92 1.90 -12.22
N ILE A 54 1.15 1.46 -10.98
CA ILE A 54 1.27 2.31 -9.80
C ILE A 54 2.70 2.19 -9.28
N GLU A 55 3.42 3.29 -9.24
CA GLU A 55 4.78 3.37 -8.70
C GLU A 55 4.78 4.15 -7.40
N VAL A 56 5.13 3.47 -6.31
CA VAL A 56 5.40 4.07 -5.01
C VAL A 56 6.91 4.29 -4.91
N MET A 57 7.35 5.54 -5.03
CA MET A 57 8.77 5.88 -4.93
C MET A 57 9.14 6.06 -3.46
N LEU A 58 10.00 5.21 -2.94
CA LEU A 58 10.53 5.31 -1.58
C LEU A 58 11.84 6.09 -1.55
N LEU A 59 12.13 6.74 -0.43
CA LEU A 59 13.46 7.19 -0.01
C LEU A 59 13.83 6.40 1.24
N ILE A 60 15.03 5.80 1.21
CA ILE A 60 15.57 5.08 2.36
C ILE A 60 16.37 6.08 3.20
N ASN A 61 15.86 6.47 4.37
CA ASN A 61 16.45 7.56 5.16
C ASN A 61 17.55 7.05 6.10
N GLY A 62 17.37 5.88 6.70
CA GLY A 62 18.33 5.35 7.67
C GLY A 62 17.91 4.00 8.23
N ASN A 63 18.89 3.24 8.73
CA ASN A 63 18.62 1.98 9.41
C ASN A 63 18.04 2.26 10.81
N PRO A 64 16.83 1.77 11.12
CA PRO A 64 16.24 1.98 12.44
C PRO A 64 16.96 1.18 13.54
N ASP A 65 17.73 0.15 13.19
CA ASP A 65 18.51 -0.66 14.11
C ASP A 65 19.94 -0.09 14.24
N GLU A 66 20.19 0.60 15.35
CA GLU A 66 21.49 1.22 15.68
C GLU A 66 22.60 0.18 15.87
N ASN A 67 22.25 -1.07 16.16
CA ASN A 67 23.18 -2.18 16.34
C ASN A 67 23.33 -3.04 15.08
N ALA A 68 22.72 -2.65 13.97
CA ALA A 68 22.81 -3.43 12.74
C ALA A 68 24.26 -3.54 12.26
N ASN A 69 24.66 -4.76 11.89
CA ASN A 69 25.97 -5.06 11.30
C ASN A 69 26.28 -4.21 10.05
N ASN A 70 25.25 -3.66 9.39
CA ASN A 70 25.41 -2.77 8.26
C ASN A 70 24.40 -1.61 8.31
N GLN A 71 24.90 -0.41 8.58
CA GLN A 71 24.11 0.82 8.66
C GLN A 71 23.72 1.38 7.29
N GLN A 72 24.34 0.92 6.19
CA GLN A 72 24.05 1.41 4.83
C GLN A 72 22.80 0.79 4.22
N TRP A 73 22.25 -0.28 4.81
CA TRP A 73 21.15 -1.04 4.24
C TRP A 73 20.00 -1.22 5.23
N VAL A 74 18.78 -0.97 4.76
CA VAL A 74 17.54 -1.21 5.49
C VAL A 74 16.88 -2.43 4.90
N ARG A 75 16.62 -3.46 5.70
CA ARG A 75 16.07 -4.75 5.27
C ARG A 75 14.56 -4.84 5.54
N ASN A 76 13.90 -5.82 4.90
CA ASN A 76 12.52 -6.19 5.16
C ASN A 76 11.56 -4.99 5.13
N ILE A 77 11.58 -4.27 4.02
CA ILE A 77 10.71 -3.12 3.79
C ILE A 77 9.44 -3.65 3.12
N ASP A 78 8.33 -3.60 3.84
CA ASP A 78 7.01 -3.96 3.33
C ASP A 78 6.27 -2.69 2.93
N VAL A 79 5.70 -2.69 1.72
CA VAL A 79 4.83 -1.64 1.19
C VAL A 79 3.46 -2.26 0.92
N GLY A 80 2.48 -1.91 1.73
CA GLY A 80 1.08 -2.17 1.46
C GLY A 80 0.49 -1.03 0.64
N LEU A 81 -0.24 -1.36 -0.43
CA LEU A 81 -1.03 -0.43 -1.21
C LEU A 81 -2.49 -0.83 -1.14
N THR A 82 -3.33 0.12 -0.73
CA THR A 82 -4.79 -0.01 -0.82
C THR A 82 -5.31 1.00 -1.83
N LEU A 83 -6.10 0.53 -2.80
CA LEU A 83 -6.82 1.35 -3.76
C LEU A 83 -8.33 1.23 -3.51
N VAL A 84 -9.04 2.34 -3.62
CA VAL A 84 -10.50 2.40 -3.50
C VAL A 84 -11.07 2.98 -4.78
N TYR A 85 -11.93 2.21 -5.45
CA TYR A 85 -12.63 2.59 -6.67
C TYR A 85 -14.12 2.79 -6.38
N LYS A 86 -14.76 3.61 -7.21
CA LYS A 86 -16.23 3.65 -7.31
C LYS A 86 -16.70 2.62 -8.33
N ASP A 87 -17.81 1.94 -8.06
CA ASP A 87 -18.55 1.18 -9.08
C ASP A 87 -19.20 2.17 -10.06
N GLU A 88 -18.87 2.07 -11.35
CA GLU A 88 -19.36 2.99 -12.38
C GLU A 88 -20.89 2.93 -12.58
N LYS A 89 -21.51 1.79 -12.27
CA LYS A 89 -22.95 1.55 -12.45
C LYS A 89 -23.75 1.69 -11.16
N ALA A 90 -23.11 2.13 -10.08
CA ALA A 90 -23.79 2.48 -8.85
C ALA A 90 -24.91 3.50 -9.11
N ARG A 91 -26.14 3.18 -8.68
CA ARG A 91 -27.29 4.10 -8.78
C ARG A 91 -27.04 5.40 -8.02
N ASP A 92 -26.39 5.28 -6.86
CA ASP A 92 -25.87 6.43 -6.12
C ASP A 92 -24.34 6.42 -6.11
N LYS A 93 -23.76 7.27 -6.96
CA LYS A 93 -22.30 7.46 -7.07
C LYS A 93 -21.69 8.23 -5.89
N LYS A 94 -22.52 8.75 -4.98
CA LYS A 94 -22.09 9.39 -3.73
C LYS A 94 -22.09 8.41 -2.56
N SER A 95 -22.78 7.28 -2.67
CA SER A 95 -22.80 6.27 -1.62
C SER A 95 -21.44 5.59 -1.46
N LEU A 96 -21.00 5.48 -0.22
CA LEU A 96 -19.78 4.77 0.17
C LEU A 96 -19.96 3.25 0.17
N ASP A 97 -21.21 2.76 0.04
CA ASP A 97 -21.52 1.33 -0.02
C ASP A 97 -21.23 0.71 -1.39
N ASN A 98 -21.02 1.53 -2.43
CA ASN A 98 -20.70 1.09 -3.80
C ASN A 98 -19.20 1.24 -4.12
N LEU A 99 -18.35 1.09 -3.11
CA LEU A 99 -16.90 1.20 -3.25
C LEU A 99 -16.25 -0.18 -3.33
N LEU A 100 -15.28 -0.29 -4.22
CA LEU A 100 -14.48 -1.49 -4.44
C LEU A 100 -13.07 -1.25 -3.91
N VAL A 101 -12.61 -2.14 -3.04
CA VAL A 101 -11.30 -2.01 -2.41
C VAL A 101 -10.38 -3.11 -2.93
N MET A 102 -9.18 -2.73 -3.31
CA MET A 102 -8.11 -3.63 -3.73
C MET A 102 -6.89 -3.43 -2.83
N LYS A 103 -6.26 -4.52 -2.42
CA LYS A 103 -5.09 -4.48 -1.55
C LYS A 103 -4.00 -5.38 -2.10
N ALA A 104 -2.77 -4.92 -1.97
CA ALA A 104 -1.58 -5.70 -2.27
C ALA A 104 -0.47 -5.31 -1.31
N LYS A 105 0.45 -6.24 -1.05
CA LYS A 105 1.67 -5.97 -0.30
C LYS A 105 2.86 -6.43 -1.11
N ALA A 106 3.88 -5.59 -1.22
CA ALA A 106 5.18 -5.95 -1.75
C ALA A 106 6.22 -5.92 -0.64
N ARG A 107 7.08 -6.95 -0.58
CA ARG A 107 8.24 -6.96 0.33
C ARG A 107 9.51 -6.79 -0.46
N LEU A 108 10.36 -5.86 -0.02
CA LEU A 108 11.71 -5.68 -0.56
C LEU A 108 12.73 -6.41 0.31
N PHE A 109 13.76 -6.97 -0.34
CA PHE A 109 14.90 -7.55 0.37
C PHE A 109 15.65 -6.51 1.19
N ALA A 110 16.08 -5.44 0.51
CA ALA A 110 16.75 -4.31 1.14
C ALA A 110 16.68 -3.03 0.28
N GLY A 111 16.81 -1.89 0.94
CA GLY A 111 17.05 -0.59 0.32
C GLY A 111 18.34 0.03 0.87
N LYS A 112 19.12 0.67 -0.01
CA LYS A 112 20.35 1.38 0.39
C LYS A 112 19.98 2.76 0.92
N VAL A 113 20.56 3.18 2.04
CA VAL A 113 20.38 4.53 2.60
C VAL A 113 20.70 5.61 1.57
N ASN A 114 19.89 6.67 1.54
CA ASN A 114 19.85 7.77 0.57
C ASN A 114 19.47 7.37 -0.87
N ALA A 115 19.10 6.12 -1.13
CA ALA A 115 18.61 5.71 -2.43
C ALA A 115 17.10 5.94 -2.57
N LYS A 116 16.70 6.27 -3.81
CA LYS A 116 15.31 6.23 -4.24
C LYS A 116 15.00 4.84 -4.81
N VAL A 117 13.92 4.23 -4.36
CA VAL A 117 13.56 2.85 -4.72
C VAL A 117 12.12 2.81 -5.23
N PRO A 118 11.87 2.43 -6.50
CA PRO A 118 10.53 2.31 -7.03
C PRO A 118 9.91 0.98 -6.61
N VAL A 119 8.73 1.03 -5.99
CA VAL A 119 7.93 -0.16 -5.68
C VAL A 119 6.69 -0.16 -6.55
N VAL A 120 6.61 -1.15 -7.43
CA VAL A 120 5.63 -1.16 -8.52
C VAL A 120 4.51 -2.17 -8.28
N PHE A 121 3.29 -1.70 -8.54
CA PHE A 121 2.05 -2.47 -8.54
C PHE A 121 1.30 -2.28 -9.86
N TYR A 122 0.41 -3.22 -10.18
CA TYR A 122 -0.38 -3.22 -11.40
C TYR A 122 -1.83 -3.58 -11.14
N VAL A 123 -2.73 -2.91 -11.86
CA VAL A 123 -4.11 -3.36 -12.04
C VAL A 123 -4.25 -3.88 -13.47
N PRO A 124 -4.64 -5.16 -13.65
CA PRO A 124 -4.85 -5.75 -14.97
C PRO A 124 -6.04 -5.12 -15.68
N SER A 125 -6.03 -5.18 -17.01
CA SER A 125 -7.06 -4.55 -17.84
C SER A 125 -8.46 -5.13 -17.60
N GLU A 126 -8.51 -6.43 -17.34
CA GLU A 126 -9.70 -7.25 -17.13
C GLU A 126 -10.43 -6.83 -15.86
N ALA A 127 -9.69 -6.31 -14.86
CA ALA A 127 -10.27 -5.86 -13.61
C ALA A 127 -11.30 -4.73 -13.83
N TYR A 128 -11.07 -3.84 -14.80
CA TYR A 128 -11.99 -2.76 -15.12
C TYR A 128 -13.34 -3.28 -15.61
N PHE A 129 -13.34 -4.38 -16.35
CA PHE A 129 -14.57 -4.99 -16.87
C PHE A 129 -15.24 -5.90 -15.84
N VAL A 130 -14.47 -6.78 -15.19
CA VAL A 130 -14.97 -7.76 -14.20
C VAL A 130 -15.58 -7.04 -13.00
N TYR A 131 -14.86 -6.05 -12.46
CA TYR A 131 -15.27 -5.32 -11.27
C TYR A 131 -15.95 -3.98 -11.57
N ARG A 132 -16.08 -3.58 -12.85
CA ARG A 132 -16.74 -2.32 -13.24
C ARG A 132 -16.11 -1.11 -12.57
N LEU A 133 -14.78 -1.10 -12.56
CA LEU A 133 -14.01 -0.04 -11.91
C LEU A 133 -14.15 1.25 -12.70
N ALA A 134 -14.30 2.35 -11.98
CA ALA A 134 -14.01 3.67 -12.54
C ALA A 134 -12.59 3.70 -13.13
N GLN A 135 -12.38 4.54 -14.15
CA GLN A 135 -11.08 4.67 -14.82
C GLN A 135 -9.93 4.93 -13.82
N ASP A 136 -10.16 5.78 -12.82
CA ASP A 136 -9.18 6.12 -11.79
C ASP A 136 -9.67 5.76 -10.37
N ALA A 137 -8.72 5.45 -9.49
CA ALA A 137 -9.01 5.20 -8.08
C ALA A 137 -9.52 6.49 -7.44
N PHE A 138 -10.61 6.38 -6.68
CA PHE A 138 -11.17 7.49 -5.90
C PHE A 138 -10.26 7.88 -4.74
N ALA A 139 -9.67 6.90 -4.05
CA ALA A 139 -8.76 7.14 -2.95
C ALA A 139 -7.71 6.02 -2.86
N TRP A 140 -6.60 6.31 -2.19
CA TRP A 140 -5.55 5.33 -1.94
C TRP A 140 -4.84 5.59 -0.60
N SER A 141 -4.27 4.53 -0.03
CA SER A 141 -3.40 4.61 1.14
C SER A 141 -2.21 3.66 1.01
N ILE A 142 -1.10 4.03 1.65
CA ILE A 142 0.13 3.26 1.72
C ILE A 142 0.43 2.94 3.18
N ASP A 143 0.64 1.66 3.46
CA ASP A 143 1.12 1.17 4.73
C ASP A 143 2.60 0.79 4.57
N LEU A 144 3.47 1.36 5.40
CA LEU A 144 4.89 1.02 5.39
C LEU A 144 5.26 0.25 6.67
N THR A 145 6.08 -0.78 6.51
CA THR A 145 6.63 -1.53 7.63
C THR A 145 8.11 -1.81 7.36
N VAL A 146 8.96 -1.66 8.37
CA VAL A 146 10.41 -1.93 8.29
C VAL A 146 10.79 -2.89 9.40
N ASN A 147 11.37 -4.04 9.04
CA ASN A 147 11.69 -5.11 10.00
C ASN A 147 10.50 -5.50 10.89
N GLY A 148 9.28 -5.52 10.32
CA GLY A 148 8.06 -5.84 11.06
C GLY A 148 7.48 -4.70 11.90
N SER A 149 8.19 -3.57 12.03
CA SER A 149 7.70 -2.39 12.74
C SER A 149 6.96 -1.43 11.78
N PRO A 150 5.67 -1.13 12.02
CA PRO A 150 4.91 -0.23 11.16
C PRO A 150 5.35 1.22 11.35
N ILE A 151 5.46 1.95 10.24
CA ILE A 151 5.61 3.41 10.26
C ILE A 151 4.22 4.01 10.47
N LYS A 152 4.03 4.65 11.63
CA LYS A 152 2.73 5.22 12.01
C LYS A 152 2.45 6.50 11.23
N LEU A 153 1.18 6.71 10.91
CA LEU A 153 0.72 7.98 10.37
C LEU A 153 0.93 9.08 11.41
N SER A 154 1.58 10.16 10.99
CA SER A 154 1.87 11.36 11.79
C SER A 154 1.59 12.61 10.96
N LYS A 155 1.65 13.80 11.57
CA LYS A 155 1.50 15.08 10.87
C LYS A 155 2.54 15.27 9.75
N ASN A 156 3.68 14.59 9.84
CA ASN A 156 4.81 14.78 8.93
C ASN A 156 4.73 13.89 7.68
N ASN A 157 4.03 12.76 7.75
CA ASN A 157 4.01 11.77 6.67
C ASN A 157 2.62 11.52 6.03
N TYR A 158 1.51 11.88 6.69
CA TYR A 158 0.18 11.47 6.21
C TYR A 158 -0.15 11.92 4.78
N LYS A 159 0.30 13.11 4.35
CA LYS A 159 0.06 13.61 2.98
C LYS A 159 0.78 12.82 1.90
N LYS A 160 1.82 12.07 2.27
CA LYS A 160 2.62 11.22 1.37
C LYS A 160 2.11 9.78 1.36
N LEU A 161 1.44 9.36 2.44
CA LEU A 161 0.92 8.01 2.62
C LEU A 161 -0.57 7.89 2.26
N LEU A 162 -1.27 9.01 2.07
CA LEU A 162 -2.70 9.04 1.78
C LEU A 162 -3.00 9.91 0.55
N SER A 163 -4.00 9.52 -0.23
CA SER A 163 -4.47 10.33 -1.35
C SER A 163 -4.98 11.71 -0.92
N LYS A 164 -5.09 12.62 -1.88
CA LYS A 164 -5.53 14.00 -1.64
C LYS A 164 -6.95 14.04 -1.05
N GLU A 165 -7.81 13.12 -1.47
CA GLU A 165 -9.20 12.97 -1.04
C GLU A 165 -9.30 12.67 0.46
N ILE A 166 -8.31 11.98 1.02
CA ILE A 166 -8.22 11.68 2.45
C ILE A 166 -7.50 12.82 3.19
N SER A 167 -6.34 13.23 2.66
CA SER A 167 -5.39 14.11 3.36
C SER A 167 -5.75 15.61 3.33
N SER A 168 -6.61 16.05 2.42
CA SER A 168 -7.00 17.48 2.33
C SER A 168 -8.12 17.88 3.30
N SER A 169 -8.64 16.94 4.09
CA SER A 169 -9.73 17.20 5.02
C SER A 169 -9.26 18.02 6.23
N ASN A 170 -10.10 18.96 6.67
CA ASN A 170 -9.89 19.70 7.93
C ASN A 170 -9.91 18.78 9.17
N ASN A 171 -10.48 17.57 9.05
CA ASN A 171 -10.48 16.54 10.09
C ASN A 171 -10.00 15.21 9.51
N VAL A 172 -8.69 15.11 9.25
CA VAL A 172 -8.03 13.92 8.69
C VAL A 172 -8.29 12.67 9.53
N VAL A 173 -8.32 12.80 10.87
CA VAL A 173 -8.54 11.65 11.78
C VAL A 173 -9.90 11.01 11.51
N LYS A 174 -10.97 11.79 11.49
CA LYS A 174 -12.32 11.30 11.21
C LYS A 174 -12.44 10.70 9.81
N VAL A 175 -11.81 11.31 8.81
CA VAL A 175 -11.82 10.79 7.44
C VAL A 175 -11.07 9.46 7.34
N LEU A 176 -9.93 9.35 8.02
CA LEU A 176 -9.15 8.12 8.09
C LEU A 176 -9.90 6.99 8.81
N GLU A 177 -10.58 7.28 9.91
CA GLU A 177 -11.43 6.29 10.60
C GLU A 177 -12.54 5.77 9.69
N ASN A 178 -13.23 6.67 8.98
CA ASN A 178 -14.27 6.28 8.03
C ASN A 178 -13.69 5.47 6.87
N TYR A 179 -12.56 5.90 6.33
CA TYR A 179 -11.82 5.17 5.29
C TYR A 179 -11.46 3.76 5.76
N ASN A 180 -10.89 3.61 6.96
CA ASN A 180 -10.51 2.31 7.52
C ASN A 180 -11.73 1.40 7.75
N LYS A 181 -12.87 1.94 8.18
CA LYS A 181 -14.14 1.19 8.30
C LYS A 181 -14.60 0.66 6.94
N LEU A 182 -14.53 1.49 5.90
CA LEU A 182 -14.88 1.09 4.52
C LEU A 182 -13.94 0.00 4.01
N VAL A 183 -12.64 0.22 4.17
CA VAL A 183 -11.58 -0.70 3.77
C VAL A 183 -11.68 -2.05 4.49
N SER A 184 -12.19 -2.07 5.73
CA SER A 184 -12.44 -3.30 6.49
C SER A 184 -13.70 -4.02 6.02
N LYS A 185 -14.78 -3.27 5.73
CA LYS A 185 -16.04 -3.84 5.21
C LYS A 185 -15.88 -4.48 3.83
N ALA A 186 -15.04 -3.90 2.98
CA ALA A 186 -14.80 -4.36 1.61
C ALA A 186 -13.63 -5.36 1.48
N ALA A 187 -12.90 -5.65 2.57
CA ALA A 187 -11.61 -6.34 2.55
C ALA A 187 -11.62 -7.71 1.85
N SER A 188 -12.74 -8.44 1.89
CA SER A 188 -12.84 -9.81 1.40
C SER A 188 -13.30 -9.96 -0.05
N ALA A 189 -13.66 -8.88 -0.75
CA ALA A 189 -14.28 -8.99 -2.08
C ALA A 189 -13.29 -9.09 -3.26
N ASN A 190 -12.09 -8.49 -3.16
CA ASN A 190 -11.19 -8.33 -4.33
C ASN A 190 -9.70 -8.52 -4.00
N GLU A 191 -9.36 -9.40 -3.07
CA GLU A 191 -7.96 -9.81 -2.84
C GLU A 191 -7.40 -10.48 -4.11
N GLY A 192 -6.20 -10.09 -4.54
CA GLY A 192 -5.52 -10.66 -5.72
C GLY A 192 -5.72 -9.93 -7.05
N VAL A 193 -6.46 -8.81 -7.09
CA VAL A 193 -6.64 -8.01 -8.31
C VAL A 193 -5.53 -6.98 -8.51
N LEU A 194 -5.13 -6.31 -7.43
CA LEU A 194 -3.94 -5.46 -7.42
C LEU A 194 -2.72 -6.37 -7.25
N LEU A 195 -1.80 -6.32 -8.20
CA LEU A 195 -0.65 -7.22 -8.26
C LEU A 195 0.63 -6.44 -7.97
N PRO A 196 1.44 -6.81 -6.97
CA PRO A 196 2.81 -6.33 -6.93
C PRO A 196 3.59 -6.92 -8.13
N LEU A 197 4.61 -6.22 -8.61
CA LEU A 197 5.43 -6.67 -9.75
C LEU A 197 5.82 -8.17 -9.74
N PRO A 198 6.32 -8.77 -8.63
CA PRO A 198 6.68 -10.19 -8.60
C PRO A 198 5.51 -11.16 -8.86
N ASP A 199 4.27 -10.72 -8.65
CA ASP A 199 3.06 -11.52 -8.88
C ASP A 199 2.43 -11.26 -10.25
N CYS A 200 2.99 -10.33 -11.04
CA CYS A 200 2.48 -10.03 -12.37
C CYS A 200 2.84 -11.13 -13.38
N PRO A 201 2.07 -11.28 -14.48
CA PRO A 201 2.44 -12.16 -15.59
C PRO A 201 3.79 -11.80 -16.23
N PHE A 202 4.43 -12.79 -16.86
CA PHE A 202 5.79 -12.64 -17.41
C PHE A 202 5.95 -11.47 -18.39
N ASN A 203 4.98 -11.23 -19.28
CA ASN A 203 5.01 -10.12 -20.22
C ASN A 203 4.99 -8.74 -19.54
N VAL A 204 4.29 -8.60 -18.41
CA VAL A 204 4.26 -7.37 -17.60
C VAL A 204 5.60 -7.19 -16.88
N GLN A 205 6.13 -8.25 -16.28
CA GLN A 205 7.47 -8.22 -15.69
C GLN A 205 8.53 -7.86 -16.73
N TRP A 206 8.45 -8.46 -17.92
CA TRP A 206 9.37 -8.19 -19.01
C TRP A 206 9.32 -6.74 -19.47
N TYR A 207 8.11 -6.17 -19.61
CA TYR A 207 7.95 -4.73 -19.86
C TYR A 207 8.68 -3.89 -18.80
N GLU A 208 8.52 -4.22 -17.52
CA GLU A 208 9.07 -3.41 -16.44
C GLU A 208 10.60 -3.53 -16.34
N TYR A 209 11.16 -4.73 -16.52
CA TYR A 209 12.60 -4.96 -16.41
C TYR A 209 13.39 -4.55 -17.65
N PHE A 210 12.81 -4.67 -18.85
CA PHE A 210 13.57 -4.56 -20.10
C PHE A 210 13.13 -3.41 -21.01
N LYS A 211 11.87 -2.98 -20.95
CA LYS A 211 11.35 -1.89 -21.79
C LYS A 211 11.26 -0.57 -21.04
N ASN A 212 10.93 -0.61 -19.75
CA ASN A 212 10.89 0.57 -18.88
C ASN A 212 12.29 0.85 -18.27
N THR A 213 13.29 1.10 -19.12
CA THR A 213 14.73 1.08 -18.78
C THR A 213 15.23 2.18 -17.85
N ASN A 214 14.38 3.13 -17.46
CA ASN A 214 14.82 4.34 -16.75
C ASN A 214 14.94 4.17 -15.23
N GLN A 215 14.64 2.98 -14.69
CA GLN A 215 14.60 2.77 -13.25
C GLN A 215 15.18 1.41 -12.83
N LYS A 216 15.98 1.41 -11.76
CA LYS A 216 16.46 0.17 -11.12
C LYS A 216 15.36 -0.40 -10.24
N ILE A 217 14.78 -1.50 -10.67
CA ILE A 217 13.77 -2.24 -9.92
C ILE A 217 14.44 -2.93 -8.72
N PRO A 218 13.87 -2.84 -7.50
CA PRO A 218 14.42 -3.50 -6.33
C PRO A 218 14.26 -5.01 -6.38
N THR A 219 15.04 -5.70 -5.56
CA THR A 219 14.84 -7.13 -5.30
C THR A 219 13.64 -7.33 -4.39
N TYR A 220 12.59 -7.95 -4.90
CA TYR A 220 11.41 -8.35 -4.15
C TYR A 220 11.64 -9.68 -3.44
N ILE A 221 11.05 -9.85 -2.25
CA ILE A 221 10.90 -11.14 -1.59
C ILE A 221 9.46 -11.60 -1.80
N LYS A 222 9.28 -12.83 -2.27
CA LYS A 222 7.97 -13.46 -2.34
C LYS A 222 7.51 -13.79 -0.92
N ASP A 223 6.35 -13.27 -0.50
CA ASP A 223 5.79 -13.65 0.80
C ASP A 223 5.36 -15.12 0.69
N SER A 224 6.06 -16.01 1.41
CA SER A 224 5.82 -17.46 1.38
C SER A 224 4.65 -17.88 2.27
N SER A 225 3.99 -16.94 2.95
CA SER A 225 2.78 -17.18 3.73
C SER A 225 1.56 -17.08 2.82
N LYS A 226 1.28 -18.15 2.07
CA LYS A 226 -0.06 -18.48 1.58
C LYS A 226 -0.53 -19.74 2.28
#